data_AF-A0A2N4UQG3-F1
#
_entry.id   AF-A0A2N4UQG3-F1
#
_cell.length_a   1.000
_cell.length_b   1.000
_cell.length_c   1.000
_cell.angle_alpha   90.00
_cell.angle_beta   90.00
_cell.angle_gamma   90.00
#
_symmetry.space_group_name_H-M   'P 1'
#
loop_
_entity.id
_entity.type
_entity.pdbx_description
1 polymer ?
#
loop_
_entity_poly.entity_id
_entity_poly.type
_entity_poly.pdbx_seq_one_letter_code
_entity_poly.pdbx_strand_id
1 'polypeptide(L)'
;MKYKGTVVQWNHQKGFGFIQPQAGGENVFFHISALSDRQSRPRMNERVSYELSVDNKSKKSAKSVMFVKAHSGLDKYTAPMSKAQGFSVLFLALVAGWVWLARCPYWVLIGYVCLSIVTFAVYAHDKRAAQKEAWRTKEASLHLLALVGGWPGALWAQKILRHKSQKQPFKVILWLTIFINISVFILVFTPLGQQWLHNFIASIGY
;
A
#
# COMPACT_ATOMS: atom_id res chain seq x y z
N MET A 1 -19.04 26.24 19.02
CA MET A 1 -18.17 27.43 18.83
C MET A 1 -16.98 27.03 17.96
N LYS A 2 -16.57 27.90 17.02
CA LYS A 2 -15.40 27.66 16.16
C LYS A 2 -14.17 28.31 16.77
N TYR A 3 -13.10 27.54 16.87
CA TYR A 3 -11.78 27.95 17.34
C TYR A 3 -10.80 28.01 16.17
N LYS A 4 -9.74 28.79 16.34
CA LYS A 4 -8.63 28.86 15.39
C LYS A 4 -7.38 28.28 16.05
N GLY A 5 -6.53 27.66 15.25
CA GLY A 5 -5.25 27.14 15.70
C GLY A 5 -4.33 26.81 14.54
N THR A 6 -3.17 26.29 14.88
CA THR A 6 -2.12 25.91 13.92
C THR A 6 -1.77 24.44 14.09
N VAL A 7 -1.65 23.70 13.00
CA VAL A 7 -1.21 22.31 13.01
C VAL A 7 0.27 22.27 13.39
N VAL A 8 0.57 21.72 14.57
CA VAL A 8 1.95 21.60 15.08
C VAL A 8 2.53 20.22 14.91
N GLN A 9 1.68 19.22 14.65
CA GLN A 9 2.12 17.86 14.37
C GLN A 9 1.12 17.16 13.48
N TRP A 10 1.61 16.40 12.51
CA TRP A 10 0.77 15.55 11.68
C TRP A 10 1.49 14.24 11.33
N ASN A 11 0.84 13.11 11.59
CA ASN A 11 1.31 11.79 11.19
C ASN A 11 0.50 11.29 9.99
N HIS A 12 1.10 11.33 8.80
CA HIS A 12 0.44 10.90 7.56
C HIS A 12 0.08 9.41 7.53
N GLN A 13 0.85 8.56 8.22
CA GLN A 13 0.63 7.10 8.22
C GLN A 13 -0.55 6.72 9.11
N LYS A 14 -0.59 7.28 10.32
CA LYS A 14 -1.65 7.02 11.30
C LYS A 14 -2.88 7.93 11.11
N GLY A 15 -2.76 8.99 10.32
CA GLY A 15 -3.85 9.88 9.97
C GLY A 15 -4.35 10.74 11.13
N PHE A 16 -3.47 11.15 12.05
CA PHE A 16 -3.83 12.06 13.14
C PHE A 16 -2.75 13.10 13.35
N GLY A 17 -3.11 14.16 14.07
CA GLY A 17 -2.18 15.20 14.47
C GLY A 17 -2.69 16.00 15.66
N PHE A 18 -2.02 17.13 15.87
CA PHE A 18 -2.30 18.06 16.95
C PHE A 18 -2.36 19.50 16.43
N ILE A 19 -3.33 20.23 16.96
CA ILE A 19 -3.55 21.66 16.70
C ILE A 19 -3.20 22.43 17.96
N GLN A 20 -2.28 23.38 17.87
CA GLN A 20 -2.04 24.36 18.92
C GLN A 20 -3.12 25.45 18.81
N PRO A 21 -3.99 25.62 19.83
CA PRO A 21 -5.00 26.68 19.80
C PRO A 21 -4.34 28.07 19.74
N GLN A 22 -4.95 28.98 18.98
CA GLN A 22 -4.45 30.36 18.88
C GLN A 22 -4.57 31.12 20.21
N ALA A 23 -5.56 30.78 21.04
CA ALA A 23 -5.73 31.33 22.39
C ALA A 23 -4.74 30.76 23.42
N GLY A 24 -3.80 29.90 23.00
CA GLY A 24 -2.92 29.18 23.91
C GLY A 24 -3.59 27.96 24.56
N GLY A 25 -2.84 27.28 25.43
CA GLY A 25 -3.28 26.06 26.11
C GLY A 25 -2.78 24.77 25.45
N GLU A 26 -3.36 23.65 25.87
CA GLU A 26 -2.93 22.32 25.42
C GLU A 26 -3.24 22.04 23.96
N ASN A 27 -2.36 21.25 23.35
CA ASN A 27 -2.53 20.74 22.00
C ASN A 27 -3.79 19.88 21.86
N VAL A 28 -4.62 20.22 20.88
CA VAL A 28 -5.88 19.53 20.62
C VAL A 28 -5.67 18.44 19.59
N PHE A 29 -6.00 17.21 19.96
CA PHE A 29 -5.92 16.06 19.06
C PHE A 29 -6.95 16.14 17.94
N PHE A 30 -6.59 15.73 16.73
CA PHE A 30 -7.55 15.55 15.64
C PHE A 30 -7.16 14.39 14.72
N HIS A 31 -8.18 13.72 14.17
CA HIS A 31 -8.00 12.62 13.21
C HIS A 31 -8.39 13.08 11.80
N ILE A 32 -7.88 12.43 10.76
CA ILE A 32 -8.15 12.74 9.35
C ILE A 32 -9.65 12.71 9.01
N SER A 33 -10.43 11.93 9.76
CA SER A 33 -11.88 11.86 9.60
C SER A 33 -12.61 13.12 10.05
N ALA A 34 -11.97 13.93 10.90
CA ALA A 34 -12.49 15.21 11.37
C ALA A 34 -12.29 16.35 10.37
N LEU A 35 -11.47 16.14 9.32
CA LEU A 35 -11.31 17.12 8.23
C LEU A 35 -12.58 17.13 7.38
N SER A 36 -13.10 18.33 7.12
CA SER A 36 -14.22 18.52 6.20
C SER A 36 -13.83 18.12 4.77
N ASP A 37 -12.61 18.48 4.34
CA ASP A 37 -11.99 17.95 3.13
C ASP A 37 -11.05 16.79 3.47
N ARG A 38 -11.51 15.57 3.22
CA ARG A 38 -10.74 14.34 3.44
C ARG A 38 -9.71 14.05 2.34
N GLN A 39 -9.73 14.78 1.23
CA GLN A 39 -8.75 14.62 0.16
C GLN A 39 -7.45 15.35 0.47
N SER A 40 -7.56 16.56 1.03
CA SER A 40 -6.41 17.34 1.46
C SER A 40 -5.72 16.74 2.69
N ARG A 41 -4.42 17.00 2.84
CA ARG A 41 -3.64 16.56 4.02
C ARG A 41 -3.09 17.78 4.74
N PRO A 42 -3.24 17.84 6.08
CA PRO A 42 -2.64 18.91 6.87
C PRO A 42 -1.13 18.98 6.68
N ARG A 43 -0.62 20.21 6.59
CA ARG A 43 0.81 20.52 6.64
C ARG A 43 1.20 21.04 8.02
N MET A 44 2.48 20.89 8.34
CA MET A 44 3.05 21.53 9.53
C MET A 44 2.93 23.04 9.42
N ASN A 45 2.64 23.71 10.54
CA ASN A 45 2.45 25.15 10.66
C ASN A 45 1.25 25.71 9.88
N GLU A 46 0.30 24.85 9.51
CA GLU A 46 -0.87 25.26 8.76
C GLU A 46 -2.00 25.77 9.68
N ARG A 47 -2.61 26.91 9.32
CA ARG A 47 -3.74 27.46 10.08
C ARG A 47 -5.04 26.76 9.75
N VAL A 48 -5.75 26.35 10.79
CA VAL A 48 -7.02 25.65 10.70
C VAL A 48 -8.06 26.29 11.62
N SER A 49 -9.32 26.12 11.24
CA SER A 49 -10.48 26.37 12.11
C SER A 49 -11.11 25.04 12.48
N TYR A 50 -11.60 24.91 13.70
CA TYR A 50 -12.15 23.66 14.21
C TYR A 50 -13.18 23.88 15.30
N GLU A 51 -13.96 22.85 15.59
CA GLU A 51 -14.89 22.81 16.72
C GLU A 51 -14.35 21.88 17.80
N LEU A 52 -14.34 22.34 19.05
CA LEU A 52 -13.88 21.52 20.16
C LEU A 52 -15.00 20.55 20.55
N SER A 53 -14.69 19.27 20.61
CA SER A 53 -15.56 18.21 21.11
C SER A 53 -14.84 17.47 22.22
N VAL A 54 -15.53 17.32 23.35
CA VAL A 54 -15.08 16.44 24.43
C VAL A 54 -15.71 15.07 24.17
N ASP A 55 -14.91 14.01 24.19
CA ASP A 55 -15.40 12.63 24.11
C ASP A 55 -15.91 12.17 25.49
N ASN A 56 -16.67 11.07 25.54
CA ASN A 56 -17.23 10.51 26.79
C ASN A 56 -16.15 10.15 27.84
N LYS A 57 -14.88 10.08 27.43
CA LYS A 57 -13.70 9.85 28.30
C LYS A 57 -12.96 11.15 28.68
N SER A 58 -13.62 12.30 28.61
CA SER A 58 -13.06 13.64 28.93
C SER A 58 -11.85 14.07 28.10
N LYS A 59 -11.56 13.39 26.98
CA LYS A 59 -10.49 13.80 26.05
C LYS A 59 -10.99 14.86 25.08
N LYS A 60 -10.28 15.99 25.02
CA LYS A 60 -10.55 17.08 24.07
C LYS A 60 -10.05 16.69 22.67
N SER A 61 -10.93 16.81 21.67
CA SER A 61 -10.62 16.54 20.27
C SER A 61 -11.23 17.60 19.36
N ALA A 62 -10.59 17.85 18.22
CA ALA A 62 -11.13 18.74 17.21
C ALA A 62 -12.04 17.97 16.25
N LYS A 63 -13.21 18.54 15.96
CA LYS A 63 -14.15 18.12 14.91
C LYS A 63 -14.31 19.23 13.88
N SER A 64 -14.85 18.88 12.70
CA SER A 64 -15.16 19.82 11.62
C SER A 64 -13.98 20.74 11.27
N VAL A 65 -12.78 20.15 11.17
CA VAL A 65 -11.54 20.87 10.92
C VAL A 65 -11.50 21.34 9.47
N MET A 66 -11.30 22.64 9.26
CA MET A 66 -11.20 23.27 7.95
C MET A 66 -9.92 24.09 7.84
N PHE A 67 -9.27 24.00 6.68
CA PHE A 67 -8.11 24.82 6.36
C PHE A 67 -8.54 26.28 6.15
N VAL A 68 -7.79 27.22 6.71
CA VAL A 68 -8.07 28.66 6.53
C VAL A 68 -7.76 29.11 5.10
N LYS A 69 -6.79 28.47 4.44
CA LYS A 69 -6.53 28.62 3.02
C LYS A 69 -7.02 27.37 2.28
N ALA A 70 -7.75 27.57 1.18
CA ALA A 70 -8.13 26.47 0.31
C ALA A 70 -6.86 25.84 -0.28
N HIS A 71 -6.70 24.53 -0.13
CA HIS A 71 -5.71 23.80 -0.90
C HIS A 71 -6.18 23.79 -2.36
N SER A 72 -5.35 24.27 -3.29
CA SER A 72 -5.54 23.88 -4.68
C SER A 72 -5.36 22.36 -4.72
N GLY A 73 -6.30 21.62 -5.31
CA GLY A 73 -6.27 20.15 -5.35
C GLY A 73 -5.03 19.53 -6.05
N LEU A 74 -4.05 20.36 -6.40
CA LEU A 74 -2.71 20.06 -6.89
C LEU A 74 -1.79 19.53 -5.77
N ASP A 75 -2.06 19.89 -4.51
CA ASP A 75 -1.25 19.53 -3.34
C ASP A 75 -1.67 18.18 -2.71
N LYS A 76 -2.01 17.18 -3.53
CA LYS A 76 -2.36 15.85 -3.04
C LYS A 76 -1.11 15.14 -2.51
N TYR A 77 -1.06 14.92 -1.20
CA TYR A 77 -0.01 14.11 -0.57
C TYR A 77 0.04 12.71 -1.19
N THR A 78 1.14 12.42 -1.90
CA THR A 78 1.49 11.08 -2.32
C THR A 78 2.28 10.42 -1.21
N ALA A 79 1.75 9.35 -0.62
CA ALA A 79 2.49 8.62 0.41
C ALA A 79 3.78 8.04 -0.21
N PRO A 80 4.95 8.19 0.46
CA PRO A 80 6.21 7.67 -0.05
C PRO A 80 6.13 6.15 -0.26
N MET A 81 7.00 5.63 -1.12
CA MET A 81 7.07 4.19 -1.41
C MET A 81 7.27 3.39 -0.12
N SER A 82 6.46 2.35 0.10
CA SER A 82 6.68 1.45 1.23
C SER A 82 7.79 0.44 0.90
N LYS A 83 8.41 -0.19 1.92
CA LYS A 83 9.42 -1.24 1.72
C LYS A 83 8.97 -2.33 0.75
N ALA A 84 7.70 -2.72 0.80
CA ALA A 84 7.14 -3.76 -0.07
C ALA A 84 7.11 -3.35 -1.55
N GLN A 85 6.78 -2.11 -1.86
CA GLN A 85 6.83 -1.61 -3.25
C GLN A 85 8.26 -1.41 -3.74
N GLY A 86 9.16 -0.96 -2.86
CA GLY A 86 10.59 -0.91 -3.17
C GLY A 86 11.12 -2.29 -3.53
N PHE A 87 10.70 -3.31 -2.78
CA PHE A 87 11.04 -4.70 -3.06
C PHE A 87 10.50 -5.19 -4.41
N SER A 88 9.27 -4.84 -4.79
CA SER A 88 8.73 -5.25 -6.08
C SER A 88 9.43 -4.59 -7.26
N VAL A 89 9.81 -3.32 -7.15
CA VAL A 89 10.62 -2.61 -8.15
C VAL A 89 12.02 -3.23 -8.25
N LEU A 90 12.67 -3.49 -7.11
CA LEU A 90 13.97 -4.14 -7.06
C LEU A 90 13.93 -5.53 -7.71
N PHE A 91 12.92 -6.34 -7.37
CA PHE A 91 12.75 -7.67 -7.98
C PHE A 91 12.59 -7.58 -9.49
N LEU A 92 11.72 -6.71 -10.01
CA LEU A 92 11.55 -6.56 -11.46
C LEU A 92 12.83 -6.06 -12.14
N ALA A 93 13.60 -5.18 -11.48
CA ALA A 93 14.90 -4.73 -11.98
C ALA A 93 15.92 -5.87 -12.02
N LEU A 94 15.96 -6.73 -10.99
CA LEU A 94 16.81 -7.92 -10.97
C LEU A 94 16.41 -8.95 -12.04
N VAL A 95 15.11 -9.18 -12.24
CA VAL A 95 14.60 -10.03 -13.32
C VAL A 95 15.00 -9.46 -14.68
N ALA A 96 14.83 -8.14 -14.90
CA ALA A 96 15.23 -7.49 -16.14
C ALA A 96 16.75 -7.58 -16.38
N GLY A 97 17.56 -7.32 -15.35
CA GLY A 97 19.00 -7.47 -15.41
C GLY A 97 19.42 -8.91 -15.71
N TRP A 98 18.77 -9.90 -15.09
CA TRP A 98 19.02 -11.31 -15.35
C TRP A 98 18.64 -11.71 -16.78
N VAL A 99 17.45 -11.28 -17.25
CA VAL A 99 16.99 -11.50 -18.63
C VAL A 99 17.99 -10.94 -19.64
N TRP A 100 18.53 -9.74 -19.37
CA TRP A 100 19.51 -9.10 -20.23
C TRP A 100 20.88 -9.80 -20.21
N LEU A 101 21.41 -10.09 -19.01
CA LEU A 101 22.74 -10.69 -18.82
C LEU A 101 22.80 -12.16 -19.26
N ALA A 102 21.84 -12.97 -18.82
CA ALA A 102 21.78 -14.39 -19.12
C ALA A 102 21.16 -14.67 -20.50
N ARG A 103 20.80 -13.63 -21.26
CA ARG A 103 20.04 -13.70 -22.52
C ARG A 103 18.83 -14.62 -22.41
N CYS A 104 18.20 -14.64 -21.24
CA CYS A 104 16.95 -15.34 -21.06
C CYS A 104 15.87 -14.68 -21.93
N PRO A 105 14.85 -15.44 -22.29
CA PRO A 105 13.82 -14.91 -23.15
C PRO A 105 13.00 -13.78 -22.51
N TYR A 106 12.76 -12.71 -23.27
CA TYR A 106 12.06 -11.51 -22.80
C TYR A 106 10.62 -11.76 -22.36
N TRP A 107 9.99 -12.88 -22.78
CA TRP A 107 8.62 -13.23 -22.36
C TRP A 107 8.49 -13.43 -20.85
N VAL A 108 9.58 -13.75 -20.14
CA VAL A 108 9.56 -13.84 -18.66
C VAL A 108 9.25 -12.47 -18.05
N LEU A 109 9.96 -11.43 -18.49
CA LEU A 109 9.75 -10.06 -18.01
C LEU A 109 8.38 -9.53 -18.44
N ILE A 110 8.00 -9.74 -19.71
CA ILE A 110 6.69 -9.33 -20.24
C ILE A 110 5.57 -10.02 -19.45
N GLY A 111 5.72 -11.32 -19.14
CA GLY A 111 4.78 -12.08 -18.32
C GLY A 111 4.57 -11.46 -16.95
N TYR A 112 5.65 -11.13 -16.23
CA TYR A 112 5.57 -10.47 -14.92
C TYR A 112 4.87 -9.11 -14.99
N VAL A 113 5.17 -8.29 -16.02
CA VAL A 113 4.53 -6.97 -16.20
C VAL A 113 3.04 -7.13 -16.52
N CYS A 114 2.68 -7.98 -17.47
CA CYS A 114 1.30 -8.23 -17.86
C CYS A 114 0.47 -8.78 -16.69
N LEU A 115 0.98 -9.80 -15.99
CA LEU A 115 0.31 -10.36 -14.80
C LEU A 115 0.17 -9.34 -13.68
N SER A 116 1.14 -8.44 -13.51
CA SER A 116 1.05 -7.35 -12.53
C SER A 116 -0.06 -6.37 -12.88
N ILE A 117 -0.21 -5.99 -14.15
CA ILE A 117 -1.29 -5.11 -14.61
C ILE A 117 -2.65 -5.78 -14.41
N VAL A 118 -2.79 -7.04 -14.84
CA VAL A 118 -4.03 -7.82 -14.67
C VAL A 118 -4.38 -7.93 -13.18
N THR A 119 -3.43 -8.29 -12.34
CA THR A 119 -3.66 -8.43 -10.89
C THR A 119 -4.10 -7.10 -10.27
N PHE A 120 -3.45 -6.00 -10.65
CA PHE A 120 -3.88 -4.67 -10.19
C PHE A 120 -5.32 -4.35 -10.61
N ALA A 121 -5.69 -4.65 -11.86
CA ALA A 121 -7.04 -4.44 -12.37
C ALA A 121 -8.08 -5.27 -11.63
N VAL A 122 -7.80 -6.55 -11.33
CA VAL A 122 -8.70 -7.41 -10.55
C VAL A 122 -8.89 -6.88 -9.12
N TYR A 123 -7.84 -6.39 -8.47
CA TYR A 123 -7.96 -5.74 -7.15
C TYR A 123 -8.76 -4.44 -7.22
N ALA A 124 -8.59 -3.65 -8.29
CA ALA A 124 -9.38 -2.43 -8.51
C ALA A 124 -10.86 -2.75 -8.74
N HIS A 125 -11.15 -3.82 -9.48
CA HIS A 125 -12.51 -4.31 -9.69
C HIS A 125 -13.14 -4.79 -8.38
N ASP A 126 -12.44 -5.60 -7.59
CA ASP A 126 -12.92 -6.08 -6.29
C ASP A 126 -13.26 -4.91 -5.34
N LYS A 127 -12.42 -3.87 -5.31
CA LYS A 127 -12.70 -2.65 -4.54
C LYS A 127 -13.98 -1.95 -5.01
N ARG A 128 -14.19 -1.83 -6.32
CA ARG A 128 -15.40 -1.20 -6.88
C ARG A 128 -16.64 -2.02 -6.56
N ALA A 129 -16.55 -3.35 -6.64
CA ALA A 129 -17.64 -4.25 -6.26
C ALA A 129 -17.97 -4.11 -4.77
N ALA A 130 -16.97 -4.00 -3.90
CA ALA A 130 -17.16 -3.80 -2.47
C ALA A 130 -17.83 -2.45 -2.11
N GLN A 131 -17.60 -1.39 -2.89
CA GLN A 131 -18.24 -0.08 -2.71
C GLN A 131 -19.67 -0.03 -3.22
N LYS A 132 -20.01 -0.83 -4.24
CA LYS A 132 -21.35 -0.92 -4.84
C LYS A 132 -22.22 -2.03 -4.24
N GLU A 133 -21.79 -2.63 -3.14
CA GLU A 133 -22.43 -3.81 -2.51
C GLU A 133 -22.70 -4.96 -3.49
N ALA A 134 -21.92 -5.04 -4.57
CA ALA A 134 -22.03 -6.07 -5.58
C ALA A 134 -21.27 -7.35 -5.17
N TRP A 135 -21.44 -8.42 -5.94
CA TRP A 135 -20.75 -9.69 -5.71
C TRP A 135 -19.22 -9.52 -5.78
N ARG A 136 -18.52 -9.94 -4.72
CA ARG A 136 -17.08 -9.74 -4.54
C ARG A 136 -16.28 -10.90 -5.14
N THR A 137 -15.02 -10.65 -5.51
CA THR A 137 -14.15 -11.72 -6.01
C THR A 137 -13.71 -12.63 -4.86
N LYS A 138 -13.54 -13.93 -5.13
CA LYS A 138 -13.04 -14.89 -4.14
C LYS A 138 -11.57 -14.56 -3.81
N GLU A 139 -11.21 -14.60 -2.53
CA GLU A 139 -9.83 -14.32 -2.08
C GLU A 139 -8.82 -15.28 -2.71
N ALA A 140 -9.21 -16.53 -2.96
CA ALA A 140 -8.39 -17.53 -3.64
C ALA A 140 -7.93 -17.07 -5.04
N SER A 141 -8.81 -16.39 -5.80
CA SER A 141 -8.45 -15.86 -7.13
C SER A 141 -7.41 -14.76 -7.05
N LEU A 142 -7.45 -13.93 -6.01
CA LEU A 142 -6.46 -12.86 -5.79
C LEU A 142 -5.09 -13.43 -5.40
N HIS A 143 -5.06 -14.52 -4.62
CA HIS A 143 -3.83 -15.21 -4.26
C HIS A 143 -3.25 -16.02 -5.42
N LEU A 144 -4.10 -16.67 -6.23
CA LEU A 144 -3.67 -17.39 -7.42
C LEU A 144 -3.01 -16.46 -8.43
N LEU A 145 -3.60 -15.29 -8.67
CA LEU A 145 -3.00 -14.25 -9.52
C LEU A 145 -1.64 -13.78 -9.01
N ALA A 146 -1.49 -13.60 -7.69
CA ALA A 146 -0.21 -13.30 -7.09
C ALA A 146 0.79 -14.45 -7.28
N LEU A 147 0.33 -15.70 -7.19
CA LEU A 147 1.16 -16.91 -7.29
C LEU A 147 1.71 -17.18 -8.67
N VAL A 148 0.96 -16.87 -9.72
CA VAL A 148 1.44 -17.05 -11.09
C VAL A 148 2.42 -15.94 -11.54
N GLY A 149 2.67 -14.92 -10.70
CA GLY A 149 3.63 -13.85 -10.98
C GLY A 149 3.05 -12.43 -10.89
N GLY A 150 1.77 -12.28 -10.57
CA GLY A 150 1.10 -10.99 -10.43
C GLY A 150 1.34 -10.25 -9.10
N TRP A 151 2.16 -10.82 -8.21
CA TRP A 151 2.41 -10.28 -6.87
C TRP A 151 2.98 -8.85 -6.85
N PRO A 152 3.81 -8.37 -7.82
CA PRO A 152 4.22 -6.96 -7.85
C PRO A 152 3.00 -6.04 -7.99
N GLY A 153 2.10 -6.38 -8.92
CA GLY A 153 0.82 -5.70 -9.10
C GLY A 153 -0.06 -5.71 -7.85
N ALA A 154 -0.11 -6.84 -7.12
CA ALA A 154 -0.84 -6.95 -5.86
C ALA A 154 -0.30 -5.98 -4.78
N LEU A 155 1.03 -5.83 -4.64
CA LEU A 155 1.63 -4.91 -3.68
C LEU A 155 1.31 -3.43 -3.99
N TRP A 156 1.32 -3.06 -5.26
CA TRP A 156 0.91 -1.74 -5.71
C TRP A 156 -0.59 -1.50 -5.51
N ALA A 157 -1.42 -2.50 -5.82
CA ALA A 157 -2.86 -2.46 -5.61
C ALA A 157 -3.21 -2.24 -4.14
N GLN A 158 -2.57 -2.96 -3.21
CA GLN A 158 -2.78 -2.80 -1.77
C GLN A 158 -2.50 -1.38 -1.28
N LYS A 159 -1.41 -0.74 -1.77
CA LYS A 159 -1.09 0.64 -1.36
C LYS A 159 -2.05 1.66 -1.94
N ILE A 160 -2.29 1.63 -3.25
CA ILE A 160 -3.08 2.66 -3.94
C ILE A 160 -4.56 2.52 -3.58
N LEU A 161 -5.06 1.30 -3.59
CA LEU A 161 -6.49 1.05 -3.37
C LEU A 161 -6.84 0.98 -1.88
N ARG A 162 -5.85 0.90 -0.97
CA ARG A 162 -6.09 0.71 0.48
C ARG A 162 -7.10 -0.42 0.77
N HIS A 163 -7.18 -1.40 -0.13
CA HIS A 163 -8.19 -2.46 -0.09
C HIS A 163 -7.70 -3.60 0.81
N LYS A 164 -8.49 -3.96 1.83
CA LYS A 164 -8.34 -5.16 2.68
C LYS A 164 -6.92 -5.47 3.21
N SER A 165 -6.14 -4.42 3.51
CA SER A 165 -4.76 -4.47 4.00
C SER A 165 -4.59 -4.99 5.46
N GLN A 166 -5.67 -5.35 6.16
CA GLN A 166 -5.61 -5.57 7.62
C GLN A 166 -6.05 -6.96 8.13
N LYS A 167 -6.61 -7.85 7.28
CA LYS A 167 -6.88 -9.22 7.74
C LYS A 167 -5.58 -10.04 7.66
N GLN A 168 -5.02 -10.39 8.82
CA GLN A 168 -3.72 -11.05 9.00
C GLN A 168 -3.41 -12.22 8.04
N PRO A 169 -4.34 -13.16 7.70
CA PRO A 169 -3.99 -14.26 6.80
C PRO A 169 -3.63 -13.79 5.38
N PHE A 170 -4.22 -12.68 4.90
CA PHE A 170 -4.04 -12.23 3.53
C PHE A 170 -2.60 -11.77 3.23
N LYS A 171 -1.97 -11.07 4.20
CA LYS A 171 -0.57 -10.63 4.06
C LYS A 171 0.41 -11.80 4.14
N VAL A 172 0.14 -12.74 5.06
CA VAL A 172 0.98 -13.93 5.23
C VAL A 172 0.98 -14.76 3.95
N ILE A 173 -0.20 -15.04 3.39
CA ILE A 173 -0.32 -15.79 2.13
C ILE A 173 0.40 -15.05 1.00
N LEU A 174 0.24 -13.72 0.86
CA LEU A 174 0.94 -12.97 -0.18
C LEU A 174 2.47 -13.06 -0.04
N TRP A 175 3.03 -12.96 1.18
CA TRP A 175 4.47 -13.09 1.38
C TRP A 175 4.98 -14.52 1.12
N LEU A 176 4.21 -15.55 1.49
CA LEU A 176 4.52 -16.93 1.11
C LEU A 176 4.53 -17.11 -0.41
N THR A 177 3.55 -16.53 -1.10
CA THR A 177 3.46 -16.52 -2.56
C THR A 177 4.67 -15.87 -3.23
N ILE A 178 5.13 -14.75 -2.69
CA ILE A 178 6.34 -14.04 -3.15
C ILE A 178 7.58 -14.93 -2.96
N PHE A 179 7.72 -15.54 -1.78
CA PHE A 179 8.82 -16.45 -1.48
C PHE A 179 8.87 -17.65 -2.44
N ILE A 180 7.71 -18.26 -2.71
CA ILE A 180 7.58 -19.35 -3.68
C ILE A 180 7.98 -18.88 -5.08
N ASN A 181 7.51 -17.70 -5.53
CA ASN A 181 7.87 -17.16 -6.85
C ASN A 181 9.37 -16.94 -7.00
N ILE A 182 10.02 -16.37 -5.98
CA ILE A 182 11.46 -16.14 -5.99
C ILE A 182 12.22 -17.47 -6.01
N SER A 183 11.79 -18.43 -5.19
CA SER A 183 12.41 -19.77 -5.14
C SER A 183 12.32 -20.47 -6.50
N VAL A 184 11.13 -20.47 -7.12
CA VAL A 184 10.92 -21.02 -8.47
C VAL A 184 11.75 -20.29 -9.50
N PHE A 185 11.82 -18.95 -9.44
CA PHE A 185 12.64 -18.18 -10.37
C PHE A 185 14.12 -18.55 -10.28
N ILE A 186 14.65 -18.65 -9.06
CA ILE A 186 16.05 -19.04 -8.82
C ILE A 186 16.29 -20.47 -9.34
N LEU A 187 15.43 -21.43 -8.96
CA LEU A 187 15.57 -22.82 -9.37
C LEU A 187 15.55 -23.01 -10.90
N VAL A 188 14.68 -22.29 -11.60
CA VAL A 188 14.46 -22.47 -13.05
C VAL A 188 15.42 -21.66 -13.89
N PHE A 189 15.68 -20.40 -13.53
CA PHE A 189 16.37 -19.45 -14.41
C PHE A 189 17.83 -19.19 -14.03
N THR A 190 18.33 -19.71 -12.90
CA THR A 190 19.73 -19.55 -12.51
C THR A 190 20.52 -20.86 -12.63
N PRO A 191 21.80 -20.82 -13.06
CA PRO A 191 22.65 -22.02 -13.15
C PRO A 191 22.77 -22.78 -11.83
N LEU A 192 22.90 -22.04 -10.71
CA LEU A 192 22.97 -22.63 -9.37
C LEU A 192 21.69 -23.40 -9.02
N GLY A 193 20.54 -22.82 -9.36
CA GLY A 193 19.25 -23.46 -9.15
C GLY A 193 19.07 -24.72 -9.97
N GLN A 194 19.47 -24.69 -11.25
CA GLN A 194 19.39 -25.84 -12.14
C GLN A 194 20.33 -26.98 -11.70
N GLN A 195 21.56 -26.65 -11.28
CA GLN A 195 22.51 -27.64 -10.76
C GLN A 195 21.99 -28.29 -9.48
N TRP A 196 21.43 -27.49 -8.56
CA TRP A 196 20.81 -28.02 -7.35
C TRP A 196 19.63 -28.94 -7.67
N LEU A 197 18.75 -28.54 -8.59
CA LEU A 197 17.59 -29.32 -9.01
C LEU A 197 18.01 -30.66 -9.64
N HIS A 198 19.04 -30.63 -10.49
CA HIS A 198 19.61 -31.84 -11.09
C HIS A 198 20.14 -32.80 -10.02
N ASN A 199 20.93 -32.29 -9.08
CA ASN A 199 21.49 -33.10 -7.98
C ASN A 199 20.40 -33.65 -7.05
N PHE A 200 19.37 -32.87 -6.77
CA PHE A 200 18.24 -33.29 -5.95
C PHE A 200 17.44 -34.41 -6.63
N ILE A 201 17.12 -34.25 -7.92
CA ILE A 201 16.44 -35.30 -8.70
C ILE A 201 17.29 -36.56 -8.74
N ALA A 202 18.60 -36.44 -8.99
CA ALA A 202 19.55 -37.56 -8.98
C ALA A 202 19.75 -38.21 -7.59
N SER A 203 19.36 -37.54 -6.50
CA SER A 203 19.40 -38.12 -5.15
C SER A 203 18.12 -38.88 -4.78
N ILE A 204 17.02 -38.62 -5.48
CA ILE A 204 15.70 -39.23 -5.24
C ILE A 204 15.43 -40.35 -6.24
N GLY A 205 15.87 -40.18 -7.49
CA GLY A 205 15.95 -41.24 -8.48
C GLY A 205 17.35 -41.83 -8.46
N TYR A 206 17.47 -43.10 -8.08
CA TYR A 206 18.60 -43.94 -8.46
C TYR A 206 18.84 -43.89 -9.97
#